data_AF-A0A261A1P4-F1
#
_entry.id   AF-A0A261A1P4-F1
#
_cell.length_a   1.000
_cell.length_b   1.000
_cell.length_c   1.000
_cell.angle_alpha   90.00
_cell.angle_beta   90.00
_cell.angle_gamma   90.00
#
_symmetry.space_group_name_H-M   'P 1'
#
loop_
_entity.id
_entity.type
_entity.pdbx_description
1 polymer ?
#
loop_
_entity_poly.entity_id
_entity_poly.type
_entity_poly.pdbx_seq_one_letter_code
_entity_poly.pdbx_strand_id
1 'polypeptide(L)'
;MPRKRTPKNDDVPPSLDEKNAQIQKMKADLKKLDAEILAEKKKGREAKQKHKEDMERLRWQERGINNEIFYQTSRHAIQIGVLKKDYDKTKIELAQLRVDLKLATDEQVKAEIVKEDQDTRERLERRTKHLEEVLKSGSNRKVWKECELCSLEFEEHGLWIPKVCPIDKTVFVFSENDDVNKIPKNFRALNAL
;
A
#
# COMPACT_ATOMS: atom_id res chain seq x y z
N MET A 1 -31.22 46.41 104.35
CA MET A 1 -30.82 46.14 102.95
C MET A 1 -31.45 47.18 102.03
N PRO A 2 -30.66 48.01 101.30
CA PRO A 2 -31.21 48.92 100.30
C PRO A 2 -31.19 48.28 98.90
N ARG A 3 -32.28 48.46 98.14
CA ARG A 3 -32.51 47.90 96.80
C ARG A 3 -31.47 48.41 95.79
N LYS A 4 -30.94 47.49 94.97
CA LYS A 4 -30.11 47.75 93.79
C LYS A 4 -30.83 48.70 92.83
N ARG A 5 -30.18 49.80 92.44
CA ARG A 5 -30.60 50.63 91.30
C ARG A 5 -30.18 49.91 90.01
N THR A 6 -31.14 49.65 89.13
CA THR A 6 -30.85 49.24 87.75
C THR A 6 -30.39 50.46 86.94
N PRO A 7 -29.46 50.30 85.98
CA PRO A 7 -29.05 51.39 85.10
C PRO A 7 -30.20 51.74 84.15
N LYS A 8 -30.49 53.03 83.97
CA LYS A 8 -31.32 53.50 82.86
C LYS A 8 -30.45 53.42 81.61
N ASN A 9 -30.85 52.60 80.64
CA ASN A 9 -30.32 52.70 79.29
C ASN A 9 -30.92 53.96 78.67
N ASP A 10 -30.09 54.96 78.44
CA ASP A 10 -30.44 56.18 77.72
C ASP A 10 -30.39 55.90 76.19
N ASP A 11 -31.33 55.09 75.70
CA ASP A 11 -31.61 55.01 74.27
C ASP A 11 -32.64 56.09 73.91
N VAL A 12 -32.17 57.33 73.76
CA VAL A 12 -32.98 58.44 73.22
C VAL A 12 -33.29 58.14 71.75
N PRO A 13 -34.56 58.10 71.32
CA PRO A 13 -34.90 57.83 69.94
C PRO A 13 -34.32 58.92 69.02
N PRO A 14 -33.77 58.56 67.85
CA PRO A 14 -33.23 59.53 66.90
C PRO A 14 -34.28 60.58 66.52
N SER A 15 -33.85 61.83 66.41
CA SER A 15 -34.70 62.95 66.03
C SER A 15 -35.22 62.77 64.60
N LEU A 16 -36.34 63.43 64.26
CA LEU A 16 -36.93 63.37 62.92
C LEU A 16 -35.96 63.82 61.83
N ASP A 17 -35.11 64.81 62.12
CA ASP A 17 -34.13 65.34 61.18
C ASP A 17 -32.98 64.37 60.91
N GLU A 18 -32.51 63.65 61.93
CA GLU A 18 -31.50 62.59 61.78
C GLU A 18 -32.03 61.41 60.95
N LYS A 19 -33.29 61.01 61.17
CA LYS A 19 -33.94 59.96 60.36
C LYS A 19 -34.08 60.40 58.90
N ASN A 20 -34.47 61.65 58.65
CA ASN A 20 -34.58 62.20 57.31
C ASN A 20 -33.22 62.26 56.59
N ALA A 21 -32.16 62.70 57.28
CA ALA A 21 -30.80 62.70 56.74
C ALA A 21 -30.31 61.27 56.42
N GLN A 22 -30.59 60.31 57.30
CA GLN A 22 -30.24 58.89 57.09
C GLN A 22 -30.98 58.29 55.88
N ILE A 23 -32.26 58.62 55.69
CA ILE A 23 -33.05 58.22 54.52
C ILE A 23 -32.47 58.80 53.23
N GLN A 24 -32.08 60.08 53.23
CA GLN A 24 -31.47 60.69 52.04
C GLN A 24 -30.12 60.05 51.70
N LYS A 25 -29.31 59.73 52.71
CA LYS A 25 -28.06 59.00 52.52
C LYS A 25 -28.30 57.62 51.91
N MET A 26 -29.25 56.84 52.45
CA MET A 26 -29.61 55.53 51.90
C MET A 26 -30.12 55.63 50.45
N LYS A 27 -30.89 56.66 50.11
CA LYS A 27 -31.33 56.90 48.72
C LYS A 27 -30.16 57.19 47.78
N ALA A 28 -29.15 57.93 48.24
CA ALA A 28 -27.95 58.20 47.46
C ALA A 28 -27.12 56.92 47.26
N ASP A 29 -26.95 56.12 48.32
CA ASP A 29 -26.22 54.85 48.27
C ASP A 29 -26.92 53.84 47.34
N LEU A 30 -28.25 53.75 47.37
CA LEU A 30 -29.03 52.91 46.44
C LEU A 30 -28.82 53.32 44.98
N LYS A 31 -28.86 54.62 44.68
CA LYS A 31 -28.60 55.12 43.32
C LYS A 31 -27.19 54.77 42.85
N LYS A 32 -26.21 54.82 43.75
CA LYS A 32 -24.83 54.45 43.44
C LYS A 32 -24.70 52.95 43.15
N LEU A 33 -25.30 52.11 44.00
CA LEU A 33 -25.33 50.66 43.79
C LEU A 33 -26.04 50.27 42.49
N ASP A 34 -27.16 50.91 42.16
CA ASP A 34 -27.87 50.68 40.89
C ASP A 34 -26.98 51.02 39.69
N ALA A 35 -26.24 52.13 39.75
CA ALA A 35 -25.29 52.52 38.70
C ALA A 35 -24.14 51.51 38.57
N GLU A 36 -23.60 51.02 39.68
CA GLU A 36 -22.55 49.98 39.70
C GLU A 36 -23.07 48.66 39.11
N ILE A 37 -24.29 48.23 39.47
CA ILE A 37 -24.92 47.03 38.91
C ILE A 37 -25.11 47.17 37.39
N LEU A 38 -25.55 48.34 36.92
CA LEU A 38 -25.71 48.59 35.48
C LEU A 38 -24.35 48.53 34.74
N ALA A 39 -23.30 49.10 35.34
CA ALA A 39 -21.95 49.07 34.79
C ALA A 39 -21.41 47.63 34.72
N GLU A 40 -21.54 46.84 35.78
CA GLU A 40 -21.11 45.44 35.80
C GLU A 40 -21.91 44.58 34.83
N LYS A 41 -23.24 44.79 34.72
CA LYS A 41 -24.05 44.12 33.69
C LYS A 41 -23.57 44.45 32.27
N LYS A 42 -23.14 45.69 32.02
CA LYS A 42 -22.58 46.08 30.73
C LYS A 42 -21.25 45.38 30.45
N LYS A 43 -20.31 45.39 31.41
CA LYS A 43 -19.03 44.66 31.31
C LYS A 43 -19.25 43.17 31.07
N GLY A 44 -20.20 42.56 31.78
CA GLY A 44 -20.54 41.14 31.61
C GLY A 44 -21.06 40.82 30.20
N ARG A 45 -21.84 41.71 29.59
CA ARG A 45 -22.29 41.55 28.19
C ARG A 45 -21.14 41.68 27.21
N GLU A 46 -20.28 42.68 27.37
CA GLU A 46 -19.11 42.90 26.51
C GLU A 46 -18.13 41.71 26.59
N ALA A 47 -17.85 41.20 27.79
CA ALA A 47 -17.00 40.04 27.98
C ALA A 47 -17.57 38.78 27.33
N LYS A 48 -18.89 38.55 27.43
CA LYS A 48 -19.56 37.42 26.76
C LYS A 48 -19.46 37.52 25.24
N GLN A 49 -19.67 38.72 24.69
CA GLN A 49 -19.57 38.94 23.25
C GLN A 49 -18.15 38.70 22.76
N LYS A 50 -17.14 39.28 23.43
CA LYS A 50 -15.74 39.07 23.10
C LYS A 50 -15.33 37.60 23.19
N HIS A 51 -15.76 36.90 24.24
CA HIS A 51 -15.50 35.48 24.39
C HIS A 51 -16.11 34.66 23.24
N LYS A 52 -17.32 34.99 22.79
CA LYS A 52 -17.96 34.33 21.65
C LYS A 52 -17.16 34.53 20.37
N GLU A 53 -16.73 35.76 20.08
CA GLU A 53 -15.90 36.09 18.91
C GLU A 53 -14.55 35.37 18.95
N ASP A 54 -13.90 35.34 20.11
CA ASP A 54 -12.63 34.63 20.31
C ASP A 54 -12.80 33.12 20.06
N MET A 55 -13.89 32.51 20.56
CA MET A 55 -14.20 31.09 20.34
C MET A 55 -14.52 30.79 18.87
N GLU A 56 -15.20 31.69 18.16
CA GLU A 56 -15.42 31.56 16.72
C GLU A 56 -14.10 31.63 15.94
N ARG A 57 -13.22 32.59 16.27
CA ARG A 57 -11.88 32.70 15.68
C ARG A 57 -11.05 31.44 15.90
N LEU A 58 -11.02 30.92 17.12
CA LEU A 58 -10.28 29.69 17.46
C LEU A 58 -10.81 28.48 16.67
N ARG A 59 -12.13 28.32 16.55
CA ARG A 59 -12.72 27.25 15.74
C ARG A 59 -12.35 27.35 14.26
N TRP A 60 -12.29 28.56 13.72
CA TRP A 60 -11.83 28.77 12.34
C TRP A 60 -10.35 28.39 12.16
N GLN A 61 -9.49 28.79 13.11
CA GLN A 61 -8.08 28.42 13.09
C GLN A 61 -7.88 26.91 13.22
N GLU A 62 -8.59 26.27 14.13
CA GLU A 62 -8.57 24.82 14.33
C GLU A 62 -8.96 24.07 13.04
N ARG A 63 -10.03 24.52 12.36
CA ARG A 63 -10.42 23.96 11.05
C ARG A 63 -9.31 24.13 10.00
N GLY A 64 -8.67 25.31 9.95
CA GLY A 64 -7.56 25.57 9.04
C GLY A 64 -6.39 24.62 9.29
N ILE A 65 -5.98 24.45 10.55
CA ILE A 65 -4.90 23.55 10.95
C ILE A 65 -5.26 22.10 10.63
N ASN A 66 -6.47 21.65 10.96
CA ASN A 66 -6.90 20.28 10.69
C ASN A 66 -6.93 19.96 9.19
N ASN A 67 -7.38 20.91 8.36
CA ASN A 67 -7.35 20.76 6.91
C ASN A 67 -5.91 20.65 6.39
N GLU A 68 -5.00 21.51 6.87
CA GLU A 68 -3.60 21.45 6.48
C GLU A 68 -2.95 20.11 6.87
N ILE A 69 -3.17 19.65 8.10
CA ILE A 69 -2.71 18.34 8.58
C ILE A 69 -3.23 17.23 7.67
N PHE A 70 -4.51 17.27 7.31
CA PHE A 70 -5.12 16.28 6.42
C PHE A 70 -4.48 16.26 5.03
N TYR A 71 -4.26 17.43 4.42
CA TYR A 71 -3.61 17.53 3.11
C TYR A 71 -2.17 17.02 3.15
N GLN A 72 -1.39 17.43 4.14
CA GLN A 72 0.00 16.98 4.30
C GLN A 72 0.09 15.48 4.55
N THR A 73 -0.79 14.94 5.41
CA THR A 73 -0.84 13.50 5.71
C THR A 73 -1.14 12.69 4.45
N SER A 74 -2.13 13.13 3.66
CA SER A 74 -2.49 12.48 2.39
C SER A 74 -1.35 12.54 1.38
N ARG A 75 -0.67 13.69 1.28
CA ARG A 75 0.50 13.86 0.40
C ARG A 75 1.66 12.95 0.82
N HIS A 76 1.97 12.87 2.11
CA HIS A 76 3.01 11.97 2.62
C HIS A 76 2.67 10.50 2.37
N ALA A 77 1.40 10.10 2.55
CA ALA A 77 0.97 8.73 2.27
C ALA A 77 1.19 8.35 0.80
N ILE A 78 0.90 9.26 -0.13
CA ILE A 78 1.17 9.07 -1.56
C ILE A 78 2.68 8.94 -1.82
N GLN A 79 3.49 9.84 -1.26
CA GLN A 79 4.95 9.81 -1.44
C GLN A 79 5.57 8.52 -0.90
N ILE A 80 5.15 8.06 0.28
CA ILE A 80 5.56 6.78 0.86
C ILE A 80 5.15 5.63 -0.06
N GLY A 81 3.92 5.66 -0.61
CA GLY A 81 3.43 4.65 -1.54
C GLY A 81 4.28 4.56 -2.81
N VAL A 82 4.71 5.69 -3.37
CA VAL A 82 5.60 5.73 -4.54
C VAL A 82 6.99 5.16 -4.19
N LEU A 83 7.60 5.66 -3.11
CA LEU A 83 8.93 5.20 -2.67
C LEU A 83 8.95 3.69 -2.40
N LYS A 84 7.88 3.15 -1.82
CA LYS A 84 7.75 1.71 -1.56
C LYS A 84 7.71 0.91 -2.85
N LYS A 85 6.96 1.37 -3.86
CA LYS A 85 6.93 0.71 -5.18
C LYS A 85 8.30 0.73 -5.86
N ASP A 86 9.01 1.84 -5.81
CA ASP A 86 10.35 1.97 -6.39
C ASP A 86 11.36 1.06 -5.66
N TYR A 87 11.26 0.98 -4.33
CA TYR A 87 12.05 0.05 -3.52
C TYR A 87 11.78 -1.41 -3.90
N ASP A 88 10.51 -1.81 -3.99
CA ASP A 88 10.12 -3.18 -4.36
C ASP A 88 10.61 -3.53 -5.78
N LYS A 89 10.50 -2.60 -6.73
CA LYS A 89 11.05 -2.76 -8.08
C LYS A 89 12.56 -2.97 -8.06
N THR A 90 13.29 -2.09 -7.38
CA THR A 90 14.76 -2.18 -7.28
C THR A 90 15.20 -3.49 -6.61
N LYS A 91 14.44 -3.95 -5.60
CA LYS A 91 14.70 -5.23 -4.92
C LYS A 91 14.56 -6.43 -5.87
N ILE A 92 13.55 -6.43 -6.74
CA ILE A 92 13.35 -7.47 -7.76
C ILE A 92 14.48 -7.43 -8.79
N GLU A 93 14.84 -6.25 -9.29
CA GLU A 93 15.95 -6.08 -10.23
C GLU A 93 17.28 -6.57 -9.65
N LEU A 94 17.57 -6.24 -8.38
CA LEU A 94 18.76 -6.76 -7.69
C LEU A 94 18.75 -8.27 -7.53
N ALA A 95 17.59 -8.89 -7.25
CA ALA A 95 17.48 -10.34 -7.17
C ALA A 95 17.77 -10.99 -8.53
N GLN A 96 17.22 -10.43 -9.62
CA GLN A 96 17.48 -10.90 -10.97
C GLN A 96 18.97 -10.78 -11.33
N LEU A 97 19.57 -9.61 -11.10
CA LEU A 97 21.00 -9.40 -11.36
C LEU A 97 21.89 -10.35 -10.56
N ARG A 98 21.51 -10.71 -9.33
CA ARG A 98 22.24 -11.73 -8.54
C ARG A 98 22.16 -13.11 -9.16
N VAL A 99 21.01 -13.50 -9.72
CA VAL A 99 20.85 -14.78 -10.44
C VAL A 99 21.69 -14.75 -11.72
N ASP A 100 21.57 -13.69 -12.51
CA ASP A 100 22.31 -13.53 -13.76
C ASP A 100 23.82 -13.55 -13.53
N LEU A 101 24.29 -12.89 -12.46
CA LEU A 101 25.69 -12.92 -12.06
C LEU A 101 26.14 -14.34 -11.72
N LYS A 102 25.36 -15.08 -10.91
CA LYS A 102 25.69 -16.48 -10.57
C LYS A 102 25.81 -17.35 -11.82
N LEU A 103 24.85 -17.26 -12.74
CA LEU A 103 24.92 -17.98 -14.02
C LEU A 103 26.16 -17.57 -14.85
N ALA A 104 26.58 -16.31 -14.75
CA ALA A 104 27.73 -15.78 -15.47
C ALA A 104 29.09 -16.02 -14.78
N THR A 105 29.14 -16.29 -13.47
CA THR A 105 30.40 -16.47 -12.73
C THR A 105 30.64 -17.88 -12.24
N ASP A 106 29.59 -18.67 -12.06
CA ASP A 106 29.70 -20.03 -11.55
C ASP A 106 30.15 -20.95 -12.69
N GLU A 107 31.47 -21.17 -12.76
CA GLU A 107 32.13 -22.07 -13.70
C GLU A 107 31.53 -23.48 -13.66
N GLN A 108 31.06 -23.95 -12.50
CA GLN A 108 30.44 -25.26 -12.38
C GLN A 108 29.07 -25.30 -13.08
N VAL A 109 28.25 -24.26 -12.89
CA VAL A 109 26.96 -24.15 -13.58
C VAL A 109 27.16 -23.98 -15.10
N LYS A 110 28.16 -23.20 -15.52
CA LYS A 110 28.51 -23.11 -16.95
C LYS A 110 28.96 -24.46 -17.52
N ALA A 111 29.80 -25.19 -16.78
CA ALA A 111 30.29 -26.50 -17.20
C ALA A 111 29.14 -27.53 -17.29
N GLU A 112 28.19 -27.49 -16.35
CA GLU A 112 26.99 -28.33 -16.39
C GLU A 112 26.12 -28.02 -17.61
N ILE A 113 25.86 -26.74 -17.91
CA ILE A 113 25.09 -26.32 -19.09
C ILE A 113 25.80 -26.77 -20.39
N VAL A 114 27.11 -26.55 -20.49
CA VAL A 114 27.90 -26.94 -21.67
C VAL A 114 27.91 -28.46 -21.85
N LYS A 115 28.03 -29.21 -20.76
CA LYS A 115 28.03 -30.67 -20.79
C LYS A 115 26.66 -31.21 -21.20
N GLU A 116 25.58 -30.66 -20.67
CA GLU A 116 24.22 -31.05 -21.03
C GLU A 116 23.95 -30.76 -22.52
N ASP A 117 24.42 -29.63 -23.04
CA ASP A 117 24.29 -29.27 -24.47
C ASP A 117 25.13 -30.21 -25.37
N GLN A 118 26.34 -30.58 -24.94
CA GLN A 118 27.17 -31.59 -25.61
C GLN A 118 26.52 -32.97 -25.63
N ASP A 119 26.04 -33.46 -24.49
CA ASP A 119 25.36 -34.75 -24.37
C ASP A 119 24.12 -34.80 -25.28
N THR A 120 23.38 -33.70 -25.35
CA THR A 120 22.20 -33.56 -26.22
C THR A 120 22.60 -33.60 -27.69
N ARG A 121 23.67 -32.88 -28.07
CA ARG A 121 24.17 -32.87 -29.44
C ARG A 121 24.68 -34.24 -29.89
N GLU A 122 25.45 -34.93 -29.06
CA GLU A 122 25.96 -36.27 -29.37
C GLU A 122 24.83 -37.30 -29.48
N ARG A 123 23.80 -37.18 -28.64
CA ARG A 123 22.60 -38.02 -28.73
C ARG A 123 21.86 -37.79 -30.04
N LEU A 124 21.68 -36.53 -30.44
CA LEU A 124 21.03 -36.18 -31.70
C LEU A 124 21.85 -36.67 -32.91
N GLU A 125 23.17 -36.46 -32.93
CA GLU A 125 24.04 -36.93 -34.02
C GLU A 125 24.01 -38.46 -34.17
N ARG A 126 24.03 -39.22 -33.05
CA ARG A 126 23.87 -40.67 -33.08
C ARG A 126 22.53 -41.09 -33.68
N ARG A 127 21.46 -40.41 -33.28
CA ARG A 127 20.11 -40.70 -33.78
C ARG A 127 19.95 -40.34 -35.25
N THR A 128 20.54 -39.23 -35.71
CA THR A 128 20.55 -38.85 -37.13
C THR A 128 21.30 -39.86 -37.99
N LYS A 129 22.49 -40.31 -37.56
CA LYS A 129 23.22 -41.38 -38.27
C LYS A 129 22.40 -42.67 -38.36
N HIS A 130 21.75 -43.05 -37.27
CA HIS A 130 20.87 -44.21 -37.26
C HIS A 130 19.68 -44.06 -38.23
N LEU A 131 19.04 -42.89 -38.25
CA LEU A 131 17.97 -42.58 -39.19
C LEU A 131 18.43 -42.61 -40.66
N GLU A 132 19.60 -42.05 -40.96
CA GLU A 132 20.19 -42.11 -42.30
C GLU A 132 20.49 -43.54 -42.75
N GLU A 133 20.95 -44.41 -41.85
CA GLU A 133 21.18 -45.83 -42.12
C GLU A 133 19.86 -46.59 -42.38
N VAL A 134 18.82 -46.29 -41.61
CA VAL A 134 17.47 -46.85 -41.80
C VAL A 134 16.87 -46.42 -43.14
N LEU A 135 17.07 -45.16 -43.54
CA LEU A 135 16.67 -44.65 -44.86
C LEU A 135 17.46 -45.30 -46.00
N LYS A 136 18.79 -45.41 -45.88
CA LYS A 136 19.67 -46.05 -46.89
C LYS A 136 19.38 -47.54 -47.08
N SER A 137 18.93 -48.23 -46.04
CA SER A 137 18.55 -49.65 -46.10
C SER A 137 17.15 -49.89 -46.69
N GLY A 138 16.44 -48.85 -47.14
CA GLY A 138 15.12 -48.97 -47.77
C GLY A 138 14.04 -49.46 -46.80
N SER A 139 14.29 -49.36 -45.50
CA SER A 139 13.41 -49.83 -44.45
C SER A 139 12.24 -48.86 -44.30
N ASN A 140 11.01 -49.33 -44.54
CA ASN A 140 9.77 -48.56 -44.33
C ASN A 140 9.42 -48.43 -42.82
N ARG A 141 10.45 -48.38 -41.96
CA ARG A 141 10.36 -48.44 -40.51
C ARG A 141 10.07 -47.05 -39.96
N LYS A 142 8.87 -46.91 -39.38
CA LYS A 142 8.40 -45.66 -38.79
C LYS A 142 9.06 -45.43 -37.43
N VAL A 143 10.20 -44.75 -37.42
CA VAL A 143 11.07 -44.59 -36.22
C VAL A 143 10.38 -43.89 -35.03
N TRP A 144 9.31 -43.12 -35.26
CA TRP A 144 8.51 -42.55 -34.16
C TRP A 144 7.75 -43.61 -33.34
N LYS A 145 7.46 -44.80 -33.90
CA LYS A 145 6.84 -45.92 -33.17
C LYS A 145 7.76 -46.54 -32.11
N GLU A 146 9.05 -46.22 -32.12
CA GLU A 146 10.04 -46.76 -31.17
C GLU A 146 10.22 -45.91 -29.92
N CYS A 147 9.67 -44.69 -29.94
CA CYS A 147 9.62 -43.85 -28.76
C CYS A 147 8.32 -44.17 -28.01
N GLU A 148 8.41 -44.71 -26.80
CA GLU A 148 7.23 -45.10 -26.00
C GLU A 148 6.21 -43.97 -25.84
N LEU A 149 6.65 -42.72 -25.64
CA LEU A 149 5.71 -41.59 -25.55
C LEU A 149 5.10 -41.22 -26.90
N CYS A 150 5.85 -41.28 -28.01
CA CYS A 150 5.30 -41.01 -29.33
C CYS A 150 4.45 -42.16 -29.89
N SER A 151 4.64 -43.39 -29.42
CA SER A 151 3.78 -44.52 -29.81
C SER A 151 2.48 -44.56 -29.01
N LEU A 152 2.50 -44.10 -27.76
CA LEU A 152 1.31 -43.95 -26.91
C LEU A 152 0.40 -42.80 -27.36
N GLU A 153 0.99 -41.70 -27.87
CA GLU A 153 0.24 -40.49 -28.23
C GLU A 153 -0.39 -40.56 -29.63
N PHE A 154 0.09 -41.45 -30.51
CA PHE A 154 -0.34 -41.52 -31.92
C PHE A 154 -0.67 -42.96 -32.37
N GLU A 155 -1.96 -43.26 -32.53
CA GLU A 155 -2.45 -44.54 -33.06
C GLU A 155 -2.15 -44.74 -34.56
N GLU A 156 -2.26 -45.98 -35.04
CA GLU A 156 -1.86 -46.47 -36.37
C GLU A 156 -2.52 -45.74 -37.56
N HIS A 157 -3.61 -45.02 -37.31
CA HIS A 157 -4.38 -44.23 -38.28
C HIS A 157 -4.49 -42.73 -37.96
N GLY A 158 -3.71 -42.21 -37.01
CA GLY A 158 -3.72 -40.79 -36.66
C GLY A 158 -3.12 -39.91 -37.78
N LEU A 159 -3.88 -38.90 -38.24
CA LEU A 159 -3.44 -37.86 -39.20
C LEU A 159 -2.30 -36.95 -38.69
N TRP A 160 -1.79 -37.20 -37.49
CA TRP A 160 -0.91 -36.31 -36.76
C TRP A 160 0.39 -37.06 -36.46
N ILE A 161 1.38 -36.97 -37.35
CA ILE A 161 2.75 -37.36 -37.01
C ILE A 161 3.30 -36.25 -36.10
N PRO A 162 3.89 -36.55 -34.93
CA PRO A 162 4.43 -35.53 -34.06
C PRO A 162 5.50 -34.74 -34.81
N LYS A 163 5.35 -33.42 -34.93
CA LYS A 163 6.39 -32.56 -35.53
C LYS A 163 7.64 -32.55 -34.65
N VAL A 164 7.51 -32.78 -33.33
CA VAL A 164 8.60 -32.78 -32.35
C VAL A 164 8.35 -33.85 -31.28
N CYS A 165 9.35 -34.65 -30.94
CA CYS A 165 9.33 -35.64 -29.86
C CYS A 165 9.33 -34.95 -28.48
N PRO A 166 8.41 -35.26 -27.56
CA PRO A 166 8.41 -34.68 -26.22
C PRO A 166 9.61 -35.09 -25.35
N ILE A 167 10.17 -36.28 -25.59
CA ILE A 167 11.27 -36.84 -24.78
C ILE A 167 12.61 -36.18 -25.07
N ASP A 168 12.87 -35.87 -26.34
CA ASP A 168 14.19 -35.41 -26.75
C ASP A 168 14.17 -34.28 -27.76
N LYS A 169 13.00 -33.64 -27.91
CA LYS A 169 12.80 -32.45 -28.73
C LYS A 169 13.21 -32.67 -30.21
N THR A 170 13.28 -33.93 -30.66
CA THR A 170 13.62 -34.31 -32.05
C THR A 170 12.51 -33.89 -32.99
N VAL A 171 12.82 -33.08 -34.00
CA VAL A 171 11.83 -32.67 -35.02
C VAL A 171 11.67 -33.80 -36.04
N PHE A 172 10.50 -34.44 -36.11
CA PHE A 172 10.20 -35.41 -37.16
C PHE A 172 9.62 -34.66 -38.37
N VAL A 173 10.49 -34.30 -39.32
CA VAL A 173 10.04 -33.76 -40.61
C VAL A 173 9.67 -34.92 -41.51
N PHE A 174 8.43 -35.38 -41.41
CA PHE A 174 7.81 -36.22 -42.44
C PHE A 174 6.53 -35.54 -42.91
N SER A 175 6.65 -34.78 -44.00
CA SER A 175 5.51 -34.64 -44.91
C SER A 175 6.07 -34.52 -46.33
N GLU A 176 5.44 -35.21 -47.26
CA GLU A 176 5.73 -35.08 -48.70
C GLU A 176 5.35 -33.69 -49.24
N ASN A 177 4.86 -32.74 -48.41
CA ASN A 177 4.24 -31.49 -48.85
C ASN A 177 4.66 -30.19 -48.12
N ASP A 178 5.42 -30.21 -47.03
CA ASP A 178 5.82 -28.97 -46.33
C ASP A 178 7.35 -28.76 -46.28
N ASP A 179 7.75 -27.66 -46.91
CA ASP A 179 9.10 -27.10 -46.98
C ASP A 179 9.66 -26.82 -45.56
N VAL A 180 10.86 -27.33 -45.28
CA VAL A 180 11.58 -27.26 -43.98
C VAL A 180 11.67 -25.82 -43.44
N ASN A 181 11.59 -24.84 -44.33
CA ASN A 181 11.64 -23.41 -44.02
C ASN A 181 10.39 -22.87 -43.29
N LYS A 182 9.30 -23.64 -43.18
CA LYS A 182 8.06 -23.21 -42.50
C LYS A 182 7.95 -23.63 -41.02
N ILE A 183 8.97 -24.28 -40.45
CA ILE A 183 8.93 -24.71 -39.04
C ILE A 183 9.04 -23.49 -38.11
N PRO A 184 8.07 -23.24 -37.21
CA PRO A 184 8.14 -22.14 -36.25
C PRO A 184 9.31 -22.37 -35.29
N LYS A 185 10.28 -21.45 -35.27
CA LYS A 185 11.48 -21.47 -34.41
C LYS A 185 11.18 -21.16 -32.93
N ASN A 186 10.08 -21.66 -32.37
CA ASN A 186 9.72 -21.40 -30.97
C ASN A 186 10.15 -22.53 -30.04
N PHE A 187 11.46 -22.59 -29.78
CA PHE A 187 12.09 -23.55 -28.87
C PHE A 187 12.04 -23.17 -27.38
N ARG A 188 11.31 -22.11 -26.98
CA ARG A 188 11.31 -21.61 -25.59
C ARG A 188 10.23 -22.18 -24.66
N ALA A 189 9.31 -23.02 -25.12
CA ALA A 189 8.09 -23.34 -24.35
C ALA A 189 8.12 -24.64 -23.51
N LEU A 190 9.22 -25.38 -23.43
CA LEU A 190 9.24 -26.70 -22.78
C LEU A 190 10.11 -26.81 -21.51
N ASN A 191 10.56 -25.69 -20.92
CA ASN A 191 11.30 -25.71 -19.65
C ASN A 191 10.49 -25.09 -18.49
N ALA A 192 9.16 -25.14 -18.55
CA ALA A 192 8.29 -24.66 -17.46
C ALA A 192 7.24 -25.72 -17.12
N LEU A 193 7.68 -26.84 -16.56
CA LEU A 193 6.93 -27.72 -15.67
C LEU A 193 7.91 -28.45 -14.75
#